data_AF-A0A534JIV7-F1
#
_entry.id   AF-A0A534JIV7-F1
#
_cell.length_a   1.000
_cell.length_b   1.000
_cell.length_c   1.000
_cell.angle_alpha   90.00
_cell.angle_beta   90.00
_cell.angle_gamma   90.00
#
_symmetry.space_group_name_H-M   'P 1'
#
loop_
_entity.id
_entity.type
_entity.pdbx_description
1 polymer ?
#
loop_
_entity_poly.entity_id
_entity_poly.type
_entity_poly.pdbx_seq_one_letter_code
_entity_poly.pdbx_strand_id
1 'polypeptide(L)'
;MDPAKREVLERQGYKVVGEHSGVKVCHWTKSSLTKGVGCYKETFYGIKSHRCLQMTPAVDSCNLGCLFCWRTQEWGSDSLVHADDPGFVVEESIEAQRQLLTGFKGNPKVSREKFDEAWHPNQVAISLTGE
;
A
#
# COMPACT_ATOMS: atom_id res chain seq x y z
N MET A 1 -1.77 13.84 -10.46
CA MET A 1 -2.61 12.75 -11.01
C MET A 1 -3.90 13.26 -11.65
N ASP A 2 -4.31 12.69 -12.78
CA ASP A 2 -5.65 12.89 -13.37
C ASP A 2 -6.77 12.45 -12.38
N PRO A 3 -7.78 13.30 -12.10
CA PRO A 3 -8.90 12.97 -11.22
C PRO A 3 -9.61 11.64 -11.56
N ALA A 4 -9.75 11.29 -12.84
CA ALA A 4 -10.41 10.05 -13.24
C ALA A 4 -9.58 8.81 -12.83
N LYS A 5 -8.26 8.87 -12.99
CA LYS A 5 -7.34 7.81 -12.51
C LYS A 5 -7.43 7.66 -10.99
N ARG A 6 -7.42 8.79 -10.26
CA ARG A 6 -7.52 8.80 -8.79
C ARG A 6 -8.79 8.09 -8.31
N GLU A 7 -9.94 8.40 -8.92
CA GLU A 7 -11.21 7.77 -8.56
C GLU A 7 -11.18 6.24 -8.74
N VAL A 8 -10.61 5.75 -9.84
CA VAL A 8 -10.49 4.31 -10.09
C VAL A 8 -9.60 3.64 -9.05
N LEU A 9 -8.45 4.25 -8.71
CA LEU A 9 -7.55 3.74 -7.67
C LEU A 9 -8.23 3.69 -6.29
N GLU A 10 -8.95 4.75 -5.91
CA GLU A 10 -9.66 4.82 -4.64
C GLU A 10 -10.76 3.76 -4.53
N ARG A 11 -11.52 3.52 -5.62
CA ARG A 11 -12.51 2.41 -5.70
C ARG A 11 -11.87 1.04 -5.53
N GLN A 12 -10.60 0.88 -5.92
CA GLN A 12 -9.82 -0.35 -5.73
C GLN A 12 -9.19 -0.45 -4.34
N GLY A 13 -9.45 0.50 -3.44
CA GLY A 13 -8.96 0.52 -2.06
C GLY A 13 -7.54 1.05 -1.90
N TYR A 14 -7.02 1.77 -2.90
CA TYR A 14 -5.80 2.54 -2.74
C TYR A 14 -6.08 3.84 -1.98
N LYS A 15 -5.09 4.32 -1.24
CA LYS A 15 -5.00 5.69 -0.78
C LYS A 15 -3.88 6.37 -1.58
N VAL A 16 -4.24 7.32 -2.43
CA VAL A 16 -3.26 8.11 -3.18
C VAL A 16 -2.59 9.09 -2.22
N VAL A 17 -1.26 9.16 -2.28
CA VAL A 17 -0.40 10.04 -1.49
C VAL A 17 0.24 11.05 -2.44
N GLY A 18 0.06 12.34 -2.14
CA GLY A 18 0.55 13.41 -3.00
C GLY A 18 -0.01 13.33 -4.43
N GLU A 19 0.89 13.53 -5.40
CA GLU A 19 0.55 13.56 -6.81
C GLU A 19 0.74 12.24 -7.55
N HIS A 20 1.61 11.36 -7.06
CA HIS A 20 2.09 10.18 -7.80
C HIS A 20 2.31 8.92 -6.94
N SER A 21 2.17 8.99 -5.62
CA SER A 21 2.39 7.87 -4.71
C SER A 21 1.08 7.19 -4.31
N GLY A 22 1.16 5.97 -3.79
CA GLY A 22 -0.02 5.25 -3.33
C GLY A 22 0.27 4.17 -2.29
N VAL A 23 -0.67 3.99 -1.37
CA VAL A 23 -0.65 2.97 -0.31
C VAL A 23 -1.89 2.09 -0.46
N LYS A 24 -1.74 0.80 -0.17
CA LYS A 24 -2.88 -0.12 -0.09
C LYS A 24 -2.61 -1.20 0.95
N VAL A 25 -3.63 -1.55 1.72
CA VAL A 25 -3.51 -2.64 2.70
C VAL A 25 -3.31 -3.96 1.95
N CYS A 26 -2.18 -4.60 2.20
CA CYS A 26 -1.87 -5.90 1.63
C CYS A 26 -2.91 -6.94 2.05
N HIS A 27 -3.25 -7.84 1.12
CA HIS A 27 -4.09 -9.01 1.42
C HIS A 27 -3.63 -9.76 2.68
N TRP A 28 -2.31 -9.93 2.84
CA TRP A 28 -1.71 -10.64 3.96
C TRP A 28 -1.68 -9.83 5.26
N THR A 29 -1.67 -8.49 5.21
CA THR A 29 -1.87 -7.66 6.40
C THR A 29 -3.26 -7.90 6.97
N LYS A 30 -4.30 -7.88 6.12
CA LYS A 30 -5.68 -8.21 6.51
C LYS A 30 -5.79 -9.64 7.06
N SER A 31 -5.23 -10.63 6.39
CA SER A 31 -5.24 -12.03 6.84
C SER A 31 -4.50 -12.23 8.17
N SER A 32 -3.36 -11.55 8.36
CA SER A 32 -2.62 -11.62 9.63
C SER A 32 -3.42 -11.00 10.77
N LEU A 33 -4.03 -9.83 10.55
CA LEU A 33 -4.85 -9.15 11.55
C LEU A 33 -6.10 -9.95 11.95
N THR A 34 -6.82 -10.52 10.99
CA THR A 34 -8.16 -11.11 11.21
C THR A 34 -8.19 -12.62 11.38
N LYS A 35 -7.16 -13.33 10.90
CA LYS A 35 -7.08 -14.80 10.91
C LYS A 35 -5.80 -15.33 11.54
N GLY A 36 -4.85 -14.46 11.90
CA GLY A 36 -3.56 -14.87 12.44
C GLY A 36 -2.59 -15.45 11.39
N VAL A 37 -2.89 -15.33 10.09
CA VAL A 37 -2.08 -15.95 9.02
C VAL A 37 -1.23 -14.89 8.30
N GLY A 38 0.10 -15.03 8.39
CA GLY A 38 1.08 -14.20 7.69
C GLY A 38 1.37 -14.65 6.24
N CYS A 39 2.07 -13.81 5.48
CA CYS A 39 2.55 -14.18 4.15
C CYS A 39 3.82 -15.04 4.21
N TYR A 40 4.26 -15.53 3.05
CA TYR A 40 5.48 -16.33 2.94
C TYR A 40 6.74 -15.63 3.47
N LYS A 41 6.80 -14.28 3.42
CA LYS A 41 7.94 -13.51 3.95
C LYS A 41 8.08 -13.63 5.47
N GLU A 42 7.00 -13.97 6.16
CA GLU A 42 7.06 -14.24 7.59
C GLU A 42 7.84 -15.52 7.87
N THR A 43 7.61 -16.56 7.06
CA THR A 43 8.31 -17.85 7.17
C THR A 43 9.76 -17.74 6.69
N PHE A 44 10.00 -17.09 5.55
CA PHE A 44 11.33 -17.10 4.92
C PHE A 44 12.28 -16.07 5.52
N TYR A 45 11.75 -14.92 5.96
CA TYR A 45 12.57 -13.77 6.34
C TYR A 45 12.21 -13.20 7.72
N GLY A 46 11.26 -13.79 8.45
CA GLY A 46 10.80 -13.28 9.74
C GLY A 46 9.98 -11.99 9.68
N ILE A 47 9.61 -11.54 8.46
CA ILE A 47 8.86 -10.29 8.26
C ILE A 47 7.40 -10.46 8.64
N LYS A 48 6.97 -9.75 9.68
CA LYS A 48 5.57 -9.76 10.14
C LYS A 48 4.67 -9.00 9.18
N SER A 49 3.75 -9.69 8.54
CA SER A 49 2.96 -9.12 7.43
C SER A 49 1.98 -8.03 7.89
N HIS A 50 1.53 -8.06 9.15
CA HIS A 50 0.68 -7.00 9.71
C HIS A 50 1.45 -5.72 10.01
N ARG A 51 2.79 -5.76 10.07
CA ARG A 51 3.67 -4.60 10.28
C ARG A 51 4.31 -4.08 8.99
N CYS A 52 3.85 -4.57 7.84
CA CYS A 52 4.31 -4.15 6.52
C CYS A 52 3.42 -3.03 5.98
N LEU A 53 4.04 -1.92 5.59
CA LEU A 53 3.41 -0.86 4.81
C LEU A 53 3.69 -1.14 3.33
N GLN A 54 2.64 -1.46 2.57
CA GLN A 54 2.76 -1.68 1.12
C GLN A 54 2.44 -0.38 0.37
N MET A 55 3.42 0.12 -0.38
CA MET A 55 3.31 1.39 -1.10
C MET A 55 4.03 1.36 -2.45
N THR A 56 3.86 2.44 -3.21
CA THR A 56 4.65 2.77 -4.40
C THR A 56 4.76 4.28 -4.53
N PRO A 57 5.92 4.81 -4.96
CA PRO A 57 6.07 6.20 -5.39
C PRO A 57 5.70 6.42 -6.86
N ALA A 58 5.14 5.45 -7.57
CA ALA A 58 4.84 5.55 -9.00
C ALA A 58 3.50 4.88 -9.36
N VAL A 59 2.43 5.20 -8.65
CA VAL A 59 1.19 4.40 -8.65
C VAL A 59 0.50 4.28 -10.02
N ASP A 60 0.72 5.22 -10.94
CA ASP A 60 0.17 5.19 -12.30
C ASP A 60 1.23 5.30 -13.41
N SER A 61 2.53 5.11 -13.09
CA SER A 61 3.63 5.18 -14.05
C SER A 61 4.38 3.86 -14.13
N CYS A 62 4.67 3.38 -15.33
CA CYS A 62 5.48 2.20 -15.62
C CYS A 62 5.70 2.09 -17.13
N ASN A 63 6.94 1.84 -17.55
CA ASN A 63 7.34 1.70 -18.95
C ASN A 63 7.11 0.29 -19.55
N LEU A 64 6.49 -0.64 -18.80
CA LEU A 64 6.26 -2.02 -19.23
C LEU A 64 4.77 -2.37 -19.37
N GLY A 65 4.40 -3.03 -20.46
CA GLY A 65 3.04 -3.50 -20.75
C GLY A 65 2.79 -4.98 -20.40
N CYS A 66 3.12 -5.41 -19.18
CA CYS A 66 3.07 -6.83 -18.81
C CYS A 66 1.63 -7.39 -18.79
N LEU A 67 1.41 -8.53 -19.46
CA LEU A 67 0.10 -9.19 -19.57
C LEU A 67 -0.56 -9.54 -18.21
N PHE A 68 0.24 -9.77 -17.18
CA PHE A 68 -0.22 -10.17 -15.85
C PHE A 68 -0.36 -9.00 -14.87
N CYS A 69 0.02 -7.78 -15.27
CA CYS A 69 0.04 -6.65 -14.35
C CYS A 69 -1.37 -6.07 -14.22
N TRP A 70 -1.87 -6.05 -12.99
CA TRP A 70 -3.24 -5.68 -12.63
C TRP A 70 -3.55 -4.18 -12.76
N ARG A 71 -2.56 -3.36 -13.14
CA ARG A 71 -2.75 -1.93 -13.38
C ARG A 71 -3.48 -1.69 -14.71
N THR A 72 -4.11 -0.53 -14.84
CA THR A 72 -4.60 -0.04 -16.13
C THR A 72 -3.40 0.28 -17.02
N GLN A 73 -3.14 -0.55 -18.03
CA GLN A 73 -1.94 -0.44 -18.87
C GLN A 73 -1.92 0.87 -19.67
N GLU A 74 -3.10 1.36 -20.08
CA GLU A 74 -3.33 2.58 -20.87
C GLU A 74 -2.90 3.88 -20.16
N TRP A 75 -2.70 3.85 -18.83
CA TRP A 75 -2.29 5.02 -18.07
C TRP A 75 -0.79 5.28 -18.08
N GLY A 76 0.00 4.29 -18.53
CA GLY A 76 1.44 4.27 -18.36
C GLY A 76 2.14 5.46 -19.00
N SER A 77 3.21 5.91 -18.36
CA SER A 77 4.13 6.90 -18.88
C SER A 77 5.56 6.40 -18.70
N ASP A 78 6.48 6.90 -19.54
CA ASP A 78 7.90 6.54 -19.45
C ASP A 78 8.63 7.23 -18.29
N SER A 79 8.01 8.22 -17.63
CA SER A 79 8.64 8.99 -16.55
C SER A 79 7.63 9.76 -15.68
N LEU A 80 7.91 9.84 -14.38
CA LEU A 80 7.26 10.82 -13.49
C LEU A 80 7.57 12.25 -13.96
N VAL A 81 6.51 13.04 -14.23
CA VAL A 81 6.65 14.45 -14.65
C VAL A 81 7.10 15.33 -13.47
N HIS A 82 6.62 15.03 -12.27
CA HIS A 82 6.99 15.69 -11.02
C HIS A 82 7.13 14.64 -9.92
N ALA A 83 8.08 14.85 -9.02
CA ALA A 83 8.31 14.01 -7.85
C ALA A 83 8.18 14.86 -6.58
N ASP A 84 7.26 14.46 -5.72
CA ASP A 84 7.05 14.97 -4.37
C ASP A 84 8.31 14.73 -3.52
N ASP A 85 8.47 15.52 -2.46
CA ASP A 85 9.58 15.37 -1.51
C ASP A 85 9.57 13.95 -0.87
N PRO A 86 10.72 13.25 -0.79
CA PRO A 86 10.77 11.91 -0.21
C PRO A 86 10.33 11.84 1.25
N GLY A 87 10.63 12.86 2.06
CA GLY A 87 10.20 12.95 3.45
C GLY A 87 8.68 13.03 3.55
N PHE A 88 8.07 13.90 2.74
CA PHE A 88 6.62 13.98 2.58
C PHE A 88 6.00 12.63 2.17
N VAL A 89 6.56 11.95 1.15
CA VAL A 89 6.06 10.65 0.69
C VAL A 89 6.10 9.60 1.81
N VAL A 90 7.15 9.58 2.63
CA VAL A 90 7.28 8.65 3.76
C VAL A 90 6.23 8.95 4.84
N GLU A 91 6.12 10.20 5.28
CA GLU A 91 5.21 10.62 6.35
C GLU A 91 3.74 10.37 5.96
N GLU A 92 3.35 10.81 4.76
CA GLU A 92 1.98 10.66 4.29
C GLU A 92 1.65 9.21 3.92
N SER A 93 2.64 8.39 3.56
CA SER A 93 2.41 6.95 3.38
C SER A 93 2.08 6.25 4.70
N ILE A 94 2.76 6.64 5.79
CA ILE A 94 2.48 6.11 7.13
C ILE A 94 1.07 6.53 7.57
N GLU A 95 0.70 7.79 7.33
CA GLU A 95 -0.63 8.28 7.67
C GLU A 95 -1.73 7.63 6.82
N ALA A 96 -1.50 7.47 5.52
CA ALA A 96 -2.38 6.72 4.62
C ALA A 96 -2.60 5.28 5.09
N GLN A 97 -1.53 4.58 5.52
CA GLN A 97 -1.64 3.23 6.09
C GLN A 97 -2.51 3.23 7.35
N ARG A 98 -2.32 4.19 8.27
CA ARG A 98 -3.13 4.32 9.50
C ARG A 98 -4.60 4.54 9.18
N GLN A 99 -4.91 5.44 8.24
CA GLN A 99 -6.28 5.69 7.79
C GLN A 99 -6.93 4.41 7.26
N LEU A 100 -6.23 3.66 6.41
CA LEU A 100 -6.73 2.40 5.86
C LEU A 100 -6.90 1.32 6.95
N LEU A 101 -6.08 1.36 8.01
CA LEU A 101 -6.18 0.42 9.12
C LEU A 101 -7.31 0.73 10.10
N THR A 102 -7.83 1.97 10.16
CA THR A 102 -8.86 2.37 11.14
C THR A 102 -10.06 1.41 11.23
N GLY A 103 -10.50 0.84 10.11
CA GLY A 103 -11.59 -0.14 10.03
C GLY A 103 -11.33 -1.47 10.77
N PHE A 104 -10.07 -1.78 11.11
CA PHE A 104 -9.71 -2.99 11.86
C PHE A 104 -9.79 -2.81 13.37
N LYS A 105 -9.71 -1.58 13.89
CA LYS A 105 -9.64 -1.31 15.34
C LYS A 105 -10.88 -1.79 16.10
N GLY A 106 -12.06 -1.70 15.48
CA GLY A 106 -13.34 -2.15 16.05
C GLY A 106 -13.70 -3.60 15.71
N ASN A 107 -12.84 -4.33 15.00
CA ASN A 107 -13.15 -5.68 14.56
C ASN A 107 -12.91 -6.68 15.71
N PRO A 108 -13.91 -7.48 16.14
CA PRO A 108 -13.77 -8.40 17.26
C PRO A 108 -12.76 -9.54 17.01
N LYS A 109 -12.33 -9.74 15.76
CA LYS A 109 -11.32 -10.73 15.38
C LYS A 109 -9.88 -10.19 15.45
N VAL A 110 -9.70 -8.90 15.73
CA VAL A 110 -8.40 -8.24 15.75
C VAL A 110 -8.07 -7.89 17.19
N SER A 111 -6.97 -8.45 17.72
CA SER A 111 -6.52 -8.08 19.07
C SER A 111 -5.97 -6.66 19.07
N ARG A 112 -6.06 -5.99 20.23
CA ARG A 112 -5.59 -4.62 20.39
C ARG A 112 -4.08 -4.53 20.19
N GLU A 113 -3.34 -5.48 20.74
CA GLU A 113 -1.87 -5.54 20.64
C GLU A 113 -1.44 -5.67 19.17
N LYS A 114 -2.09 -6.55 18.40
CA LYS A 114 -1.74 -6.77 17.00
C LYS A 114 -2.12 -5.57 16.12
N PHE A 115 -3.22 -4.89 16.44
CA PHE A 115 -3.58 -3.64 15.81
C PHE A 115 -2.55 -2.54 16.11
N ASP A 116 -2.14 -2.39 17.36
CA ASP A 116 -1.16 -1.38 17.78
C ASP A 116 0.21 -1.61 17.11
N GLU A 117 0.62 -2.87 16.91
CA GLU A 117 1.80 -3.21 16.10
C GLU A 117 1.65 -2.84 14.61
N ALA A 118 0.46 -3.05 14.03
CA ALA A 118 0.18 -2.69 12.64
C ALA A 118 0.10 -1.17 12.43
N TRP A 119 -0.33 -0.43 13.45
CA TRP A 119 -0.34 1.03 13.49
C TRP A 119 1.08 1.64 13.47
N HIS A 120 2.08 0.86 13.88
CA HIS A 120 3.50 1.20 13.88
C HIS A 120 4.29 0.23 12.99
N PRO A 121 4.09 0.32 11.65
CA PRO A 121 4.78 -0.55 10.70
C PRO A 121 6.30 -0.35 10.81
N ASN A 122 7.05 -1.43 10.64
CA ASN A 122 8.52 -1.43 10.70
C ASN A 122 9.17 -2.02 9.44
N GLN A 123 8.37 -2.28 8.41
CA GLN A 123 8.79 -2.78 7.11
C GLN A 123 8.04 -1.99 6.04
N VAL A 124 8.73 -1.61 4.97
CA VAL A 124 8.13 -0.91 3.83
C VAL A 124 8.35 -1.77 2.58
N ALA A 125 7.25 -2.14 1.93
CA ALA A 125 7.25 -2.84 0.65
C ALA A 125 6.94 -1.86 -0.47
N ILE A 126 8.00 -1.35 -1.11
CA ILE A 126 7.93 -0.52 -2.32
C ILE A 126 7.71 -1.43 -3.52
N SER A 127 6.49 -1.94 -3.65
CA SER A 127 6.17 -3.00 -4.61
C SER A 127 4.67 -3.12 -4.87
N LEU A 128 3.93 -2.02 -4.75
CA LEU A 128 2.47 -2.05 -4.88
C LEU A 128 2.04 -2.15 -6.35
N THR A 129 2.46 -1.17 -7.16
CA THR A 129 2.25 -1.12 -8.61
C THR A 129 3.19 -0.08 -9.20
N GLY A 130 3.28 -0.03 -10.52
CA GLY A 130 4.15 0.91 -11.22
C GLY A 130 5.63 0.54 -11.17
N GLU A 131 6.43 1.46 -11.71
CA GLU A 131 7.90 1.52 -11.62
C GLU A 131 8.32 2.98 -11.43
#